data_AF-A0A5N8WKC1-F1
#
_entry.id   AF-A0A5N8WKC1-F1
#
_cell.length_a   1.000
_cell.length_b   1.000
_cell.length_c   1.000
_cell.angle_alpha   90.00
_cell.angle_beta   90.00
_cell.angle_gamma   90.00
#
_symmetry.space_group_name_H-M   'P 1'
#
loop_
_entity.id
_entity.type
_entity.pdbx_description
1 polymer ?
#
loop_
_entity_poly.entity_id
_entity_poly.type
_entity_poly.pdbx_seq_one_letter_code
_entity_poly.pdbx_strand_id
1 'polypeptide(L)' 'MPSKSSAERGLSQRQLADRVTALGHPMSNTMLSRIERAQRRCDVDDLVAIAEALHVPAPALLPSLRAV' A
#
# COMPACT_ATOMS: atom_id res chain seq x y z
N MET A 1 -17.34 5.20 19.66
CA MET A 1 -16.64 5.18 18.36
C MET A 1 -16.04 3.79 18.16
N PRO A 2 -16.69 2.85 17.44
CA PRO A 2 -16.11 1.53 17.23
C PRO A 2 -15.48 1.44 15.83
N SER A 3 -14.20 1.10 15.74
CA SER A 3 -13.62 0.57 14.49
C SER A 3 -12.57 -0.49 14.86
N LYS A 4 -13.07 -1.73 14.99
CA LYS A 4 -12.36 -3.01 15.02
C LYS A 4 -11.17 -2.95 14.03
N SER A 5 -9.90 -3.19 14.39
CA SER A 5 -9.33 -4.38 15.04
C SER A 5 -9.93 -5.69 14.51
N SER A 6 -9.57 -6.05 13.27
CA SER A 6 -9.43 -7.42 12.75
C SER A 6 -8.98 -7.31 11.29
N ALA A 7 -7.86 -7.85 10.83
CA ALA A 7 -7.22 -9.08 11.27
C ALA A 7 -5.70 -8.95 11.16
N GLU A 8 -5.02 -9.25 12.28
CA GLU A 8 -3.66 -9.82 12.25
C GLU A 8 -2.55 -8.92 11.67
N ARG A 9 -2.14 -7.89 12.42
CA ARG A 9 -0.84 -7.17 12.24
C ARG A 9 -0.57 -6.52 10.86
N GLY A 10 -1.58 -6.25 10.04
CA GLY A 10 -1.46 -5.46 8.80
C GLY A 10 -2.26 -4.16 8.87
N LEU A 11 -1.68 -3.05 8.45
CA LEU A 11 -2.35 -1.74 8.32
C LEU A 11 -3.62 -1.87 7.47
N SER A 12 -4.73 -1.25 7.88
CA SER A 12 -5.90 -1.12 7.00
C SER A 12 -5.58 -0.20 5.81
N GLN A 13 -6.28 -0.37 4.68
CA GLN A 13 -6.13 0.50 3.50
C GLN A 13 -6.21 2.00 3.83
N ARG A 14 -7.10 2.38 4.75
CA ARG A 14 -7.22 3.77 5.21
C ARG A 14 -5.95 4.22 5.93
N GLN A 15 -5.46 3.42 6.87
CA GLN A 15 -4.24 3.74 7.62
C GLN A 15 -3.00 3.78 6.71
N LEU A 16 -2.93 2.90 5.71
CA LEU A 16 -1.86 2.93 4.72
C LEU A 16 -1.94 4.21 3.88
N ALA A 17 -3.12 4.58 3.38
CA ALA A 17 -3.33 5.82 2.63
C ALA A 17 -2.97 7.08 3.46
N ASP A 18 -3.40 7.12 4.72
CA ASP A 18 -3.08 8.20 5.66
C ASP A 18 -1.56 8.30 5.87
N ARG A 19 -0.87 7.16 5.98
CA ARG A 19 0.58 7.10 6.19
C ARG A 19 1.38 7.52 4.95
N VAL A 20 1.00 7.04 3.76
CA VAL A 20 1.62 7.46 2.50
C VAL A 20 1.43 8.97 2.28
N THR A 21 0.25 9.49 2.62
CA THR A 21 -0.02 10.94 2.59
C THR A 21 0.85 11.71 3.56
N ALA A 22 1.08 11.19 4.77
CA ALA A 22 1.96 11.81 5.75
C ALA A 22 3.44 11.83 5.32
N LEU A 23 3.87 10.92 4.43
CA LEU A 23 5.20 10.93 3.81
C LEU A 23 5.35 11.96 2.68
N GLY A 24 4.28 12.70 2.35
CA GLY A 24 4.28 13.71 1.30
C GLY A 24 3.76 13.20 -0.06
N HIS A 25 3.22 11.97 -0.11
CA HIS A 25 2.62 11.39 -1.31
C HIS A 25 1.09 11.35 -1.17
N PRO A 26 0.34 12.30 -1.77
CA PRO A 26 -1.10 12.35 -1.61
C PRO A 26 -1.76 11.06 -2.11
N MET A 27 -2.27 10.24 -1.20
CA MET A 27 -2.86 8.94 -1.55
C MET A 27 -4.22 8.78 -0.89
N SER A 28 -5.24 8.49 -1.71
CA SER A 28 -6.60 8.24 -1.22
C SER A 28 -6.83 6.73 -1.02
N ASN A 29 -7.70 6.38 -0.07
CA ASN A 29 -8.11 4.99 0.13
C ASN A 29 -8.66 4.37 -1.18
N THR A 30 -9.43 5.13 -1.97
CA THR A 30 -9.93 4.67 -3.27
C THR A 30 -8.82 4.40 -4.29
N MET A 31 -7.76 5.22 -4.30
CA MET A 31 -6.59 5.00 -5.14
C MET A 31 -5.89 3.68 -4.76
N LEU A 32 -5.65 3.48 -3.46
CA LEU A 32 -5.03 2.26 -2.94
C LEU A 32 -5.87 1.01 -3.26
N SER A 33 -7.19 1.08 -3.06
CA SER A 33 -8.10 -0.02 -3.41
C SER A 33 -8.06 -0.39 -4.90
N ARG A 34 -7.90 0.59 -5.80
CA ARG A 34 -7.73 0.32 -7.23
C ARG A 34 -6.36 -0.27 -7.58
N ILE A 35 -5.30 0.17 -6.90
CA ILE A 35 -3.94 -0.38 -7.06
C ILE A 35 -3.93 -1.86 -6.64
N GLU A 36 -4.47 -2.19 -5.47
CA GLU A 36 -4.56 -3.58 -4.99
C GLU A 36 -5.38 -4.49 -5.93
N ARG A 37 -6.40 -3.93 -6.58
CA ARG A 37 -7.22 -4.64 -7.59
C ARG A 37 -6.58 -4.69 -8.98
N ALA A 38 -5.36 -4.19 -9.16
CA ALA A 38 -4.70 -4.03 -10.45
C ALA A 38 -5.52 -3.23 -11.49
N GLN A 39 -6.45 -2.39 -11.02
CA GLN A 39 -7.32 -1.55 -11.85
C GLN A 39 -6.68 -0.21 -12.21
N ARG A 40 -5.56 0.13 -11.57
CA ARG A 40 -4.75 1.30 -11.87
C ARG A 40 -3.29 0.88 -11.93
N ARG A 41 -2.53 1.38 -12.90
CA ARG A 41 -1.07 1.22 -12.92
C ARG A 41 -0.46 1.93 -11.71
N CYS A 42 0.47 1.26 -11.04
CA CYS A 42 1.24 1.77 -9.92
C CYS A 42 2.61 2.16 -10.45
N ASP A 43 2.99 3.42 -10.24
CA ASP A 43 4.27 3.96 -10.69
C ASP A 43 5.40 3.48 -9.74
N VAL A 44 6.66 3.64 -10.14
CA VAL A 44 7.78 3.30 -9.24
C VAL A 44 7.74 4.18 -7.97
N ASP A 45 7.38 5.46 -8.11
CA ASP A 45 7.25 6.37 -6.95
C ASP A 45 6.13 5.93 -6.00
N ASP A 46 4.96 5.53 -6.54
CA ASP A 46 3.86 4.99 -5.74
C ASP A 46 4.30 3.70 -5.01
N LEU A 47 5.02 2.82 -5.70
CA LEU A 47 5.54 1.57 -5.12
C LEU A 47 6.50 1.85 -3.96
N VAL A 48 7.43 2.78 -4.15
CA VAL A 48 8.43 3.16 -3.12
C VAL A 48 7.73 3.79 -1.91
N ALA A 49 6.78 4.69 -2.13
CA ALA A 49 6.03 5.32 -1.04
C ALA A 49 5.20 4.32 -0.23
N ILE A 50 4.56 3.36 -0.91
CA ILE A 50 3.81 2.27 -0.26
C ILE A 50 4.76 1.36 0.54
N ALA A 51 5.91 1.01 -0.03
CA ALA A 51 6.92 0.19 0.64
C ALA A 51 7.48 0.86 1.91
N GLU A 52 7.75 2.16 1.84
CA GLU A 52 8.20 2.97 2.97
C GLU A 52 7.13 3.00 4.08
N ALA A 53 5.87 3.24 3.72
CA ALA A 53 4.76 3.23 4.67
C ALA A 53 4.53 1.85 5.33
N LEU A 54 4.84 0.77 4.62
CA LEU A 54 4.78 -0.60 5.11
C LEU A 54 6.05 -1.04 5.87
N HIS A 55 7.11 -0.25 5.85
CA HIS A 55 8.43 -0.60 6.38
C HIS A 55 9.00 -1.91 5.80
N VAL A 56 8.81 -2.11 4.49
CA VAL A 56 9.35 -3.24 3.73
C VAL A 56 10.20 -2.72 2.57
N PRO A 57 11.18 -3.50 2.06
CA PRO A 57 11.90 -3.10 0.86
C PRO A 57 10.97 -3.13 -0.36
N ALA A 58 11.05 -2.14 -1.26
CA ALA A 58 10.19 -2.03 -2.45
C ALA A 58 10.13 -3.30 -3.33
N PRO A 59 11.25 -4.05 -3.52
CA PRO A 59 11.20 -5.33 -4.22
C PRO A 59 10.29 -6.40 -3.59
N ALA A 60 9.97 -6.31 -2.29
CA ALA A 60 9.05 -7.23 -1.63
C ALA A 60 7.59 -7.05 -2.08
N LEU A 61 7.26 -5.91 -2.72
CA LEU A 61 5.95 -5.65 -3.31
C LEU A 61 5.85 -6.14 -4.76
N LEU A 62 6.98 -6.52 -5.37
CA LEU A 62 6.99 -7.08 -6.71
C LEU A 62 6.59 -8.55 -6.66
N PRO A 63 5.84 -9.05 -7.65
CA PRO A 63 5.58 -10.47 -7.75
C PRO A 63 6.91 -11.21 -7.81
N SER A 64 7.10 -12.21 -6.95
CA SER A 64 8.28 -13.06 -7.04
C SER A 64 8.32 -13.67 -8.43
N LEU A 65 9.41 -13.44 -9.16
CA LEU A 65 9.65 -14.06 -10.45
C LEU A 65 9.67 -15.58 -10.23
N ARG A 66 8.54 -16.25 -10.46
CA ARG A 66 8.54 -17.70 -10.56
C ARG A 66 9.34 -18.02 -11.81
N ALA A 67 10.50 -18.65 -11.63
CA ALA A 67 11.17 -19.34 -12.71
C ALA A 67 10.14 -20.33 -13.30
N VAL A 68 9.80 -20.11 -14.57
CA VAL A 68 9.01 -21.03 -15.39
C VAL A 68 9.97 -22.07 -15.97
#